data_AF-A0AAU6EIT5-F1
#
_entry.id   AF-A0AAU6EIT5-F1
#
_cell.length_a   1.000
_cell.length_b   1.000
_cell.length_c   1.000
_cell.angle_alpha   90.00
_cell.angle_beta   90.00
_cell.angle_gamma   90.00
#
_symmetry.space_group_name_H-M   'P 1'
#
loop_
_entity.id
_entity.type
_entity.pdbx_description
1 polymer ?
#
loop_
_entity_poly.entity_id
_entity_poly.type
_entity_poly.pdbx_seq_one_letter_code
_entity_poly.pdbx_strand_id
1 'polypeptide(L)'
;MNVVYNLAEALWYLSGRCDLSMIGYYAPGMGTYSADGHMLTGTAYGRALFTRGQDGHTQWDRVLDLLRRDPDSKRAVLGFFRPNELVELVEQVNPDVSCTIAAQFMLRENRLHLTSYVRGNDAYTGMEFAATLLGVQVGHYTHHVGSMHVNEPHYKSVRRVLNEVNQEDYRRPTFTPPVMPTSSWWHEVRAVLKQEEALRTNAVQHTSASVKATGLPSYWQQILLVFEAYRQIKHTDQPITSN
;
A
#
# COMPACT_ATOMS: atom_id res chain seq x y z
N MET A 1 -2.33 4.43 14.25
CA MET A 1 -1.83 4.35 12.86
C MET A 1 -0.51 3.58 12.90
N ASN A 2 -0.32 2.59 12.03
CA ASN A 2 0.94 1.83 11.95
C ASN A 2 1.63 2.14 10.61
N VAL A 3 2.58 3.08 10.64
CA VAL A 3 3.29 3.52 9.43
C VAL A 3 4.09 2.40 8.76
N VAL A 4 4.64 1.48 9.56
CA VAL A 4 5.40 0.32 9.03
C VAL A 4 4.49 -0.54 8.17
N TYR A 5 3.29 -0.85 8.67
CA TYR A 5 2.29 -1.61 7.94
C TYR A 5 1.88 -0.90 6.65
N ASN A 6 1.54 0.40 6.71
CA ASN A 6 1.11 1.15 5.53
C ASN A 6 2.18 1.15 4.42
N LEU A 7 3.46 1.27 4.78
CA LEU A 7 4.58 1.22 3.83
C LEU A 7 4.78 -0.19 3.28
N ALA A 8 4.71 -1.21 4.13
CA ALA A 8 4.82 -2.60 3.72
C ALA A 8 3.69 -3.00 2.77
N GLU A 9 2.46 -2.61 3.06
CA GLU A 9 1.27 -2.86 2.24
C GLU A 9 1.39 -2.17 0.87
N ALA A 10 1.81 -0.90 0.83
CA ALA A 10 2.06 -0.20 -0.43
C ALA A 10 3.11 -0.91 -1.30
N LEU A 11 4.24 -1.34 -0.71
CA LEU A 11 5.27 -2.10 -1.43
C LEU A 11 4.79 -3.49 -1.85
N TRP A 12 3.96 -4.15 -1.03
CA TRP A 12 3.35 -5.43 -1.34
C TRP A 12 2.41 -5.32 -2.54
N TYR A 13 1.62 -4.25 -2.62
CA TYR A 13 0.81 -3.94 -3.81
C TYR A 13 1.67 -3.63 -5.03
N LEU A 14 2.66 -2.73 -4.92
CA LEU A 14 3.53 -2.33 -6.04
C LEU A 14 4.37 -3.49 -6.60
N SER A 15 4.66 -4.50 -5.79
CA SER A 15 5.38 -5.70 -6.21
C SER A 15 4.49 -6.76 -6.85
N GLY A 16 3.17 -6.55 -6.90
CA GLY A 16 2.23 -7.55 -7.39
C GLY A 16 2.13 -8.79 -6.49
N ARG A 17 2.62 -8.69 -5.25
CA ARG A 17 2.65 -9.82 -4.31
C ARG A 17 1.25 -10.13 -3.78
N CYS A 18 1.10 -11.37 -3.38
CA CYS A 18 -0.10 -11.92 -2.77
C CYS A 18 0.22 -12.92 -1.65
N ASP A 19 1.48 -13.05 -1.25
CA ASP A 19 1.91 -13.97 -0.21
C ASP A 19 1.67 -13.40 1.20
N LEU A 20 1.21 -14.27 2.09
CA LEU A 20 1.04 -13.99 3.52
C LEU A 20 2.39 -13.83 4.23
N SER A 21 3.47 -14.43 3.70
CA SER A 21 4.79 -14.43 4.35
C SER A 21 5.39 -13.03 4.53
N MET A 22 5.12 -12.11 3.59
CA MET A 22 5.52 -10.72 3.71
C MET A 22 4.54 -9.94 4.59
N ILE A 23 3.26 -9.87 4.19
CA ILE A 23 2.32 -8.96 4.85
C ILE A 23 1.94 -9.41 6.27
N GLY A 24 1.93 -10.72 6.54
CA GLY A 24 1.65 -11.31 7.84
C GLY A 24 2.71 -10.97 8.90
N TYR A 25 3.94 -10.66 8.50
CA TYR A 25 4.98 -10.18 9.42
C TYR A 25 4.60 -8.81 10.03
N TYR A 26 4.00 -7.93 9.22
CA TYR A 26 3.59 -6.58 9.62
C TYR A 26 2.18 -6.52 10.21
N ALA A 27 1.30 -7.43 9.76
CA ALA A 27 -0.07 -7.59 10.26
C ALA A 27 -0.41 -9.07 10.48
N PRO A 28 -0.05 -9.66 11.64
CA PRO A 28 -0.29 -11.08 11.92
C PRO A 28 -1.76 -11.52 11.81
N GLY A 29 -2.70 -10.60 12.02
CA GLY A 29 -4.12 -10.85 11.86
C GLY A 29 -4.54 -11.18 10.42
N MET A 30 -3.72 -10.87 9.41
CA MET A 30 -4.04 -11.15 8.00
C MET A 30 -4.17 -12.65 7.70
N GLY A 31 -3.59 -13.51 8.53
CA GLY A 31 -3.69 -14.95 8.36
C GLY A 31 -5.14 -15.48 8.41
N THR A 32 -6.06 -14.78 9.06
CA THR A 32 -7.47 -15.19 9.15
C THR A 32 -8.21 -15.11 7.80
N TYR A 33 -7.67 -14.34 6.85
CA TYR A 33 -8.25 -14.19 5.51
C TYR A 33 -7.60 -15.14 4.50
N SER A 34 -6.52 -15.84 4.86
CA SER A 34 -5.84 -16.77 3.95
C SER A 34 -6.48 -18.15 4.04
N ALA A 35 -7.10 -18.60 2.94
CA ALA A 35 -7.70 -19.94 2.87
C ALA A 35 -6.67 -21.07 2.94
N ASP A 36 -5.48 -20.86 2.36
CA ASP A 36 -4.40 -21.84 2.26
C ASP A 36 -3.26 -21.61 3.27
N GLY A 37 -3.33 -20.54 4.07
CA GLY A 37 -2.28 -20.13 5.01
C GLY A 37 -1.02 -19.56 4.33
N HIS A 38 -1.04 -19.35 3.02
CA HIS A 38 0.13 -18.94 2.23
C HIS A 38 -0.13 -17.69 1.39
N MET A 39 -1.34 -17.52 0.87
CA MET A 39 -1.70 -16.46 -0.05
C MET A 39 -2.99 -15.75 0.37
N LEU A 40 -3.08 -14.48 -0.03
CA LEU A 40 -4.28 -13.67 -0.02
C LEU A 40 -4.72 -13.42 -1.46
N THR A 41 -5.99 -13.11 -1.64
CA THR A 41 -6.61 -12.94 -2.95
C THR A 41 -7.35 -11.61 -3.01
N GLY A 42 -8.52 -11.50 -2.38
CA GLY A 42 -9.33 -10.29 -2.30
C GLY A 42 -8.57 -9.10 -1.70
N THR A 43 -7.75 -9.33 -0.69
CA THR A 43 -6.91 -8.32 -0.03
C THR A 43 -5.64 -7.99 -0.85
N ALA A 44 -5.22 -8.89 -1.73
CA ALA A 44 -3.99 -8.77 -2.52
C ALA A 44 -4.16 -7.94 -3.80
N TYR A 45 -4.47 -6.65 -3.64
CA TYR A 45 -4.71 -5.74 -4.77
C TYR A 45 -3.57 -5.68 -5.80
N GLY A 46 -2.31 -5.82 -5.36
CA GLY A 46 -1.16 -5.86 -6.27
C GLY A 46 -1.29 -6.92 -7.35
N ARG A 47 -1.82 -8.11 -7.01
CA ARG A 47 -2.05 -9.19 -7.96
C ARG A 47 -3.03 -8.76 -9.07
N ALA A 48 -4.12 -8.09 -8.72
CA ALA A 48 -5.08 -7.58 -9.70
C ALA A 48 -4.46 -6.55 -10.65
N LEU A 49 -3.57 -5.69 -10.13
CA LEU A 49 -2.94 -4.62 -10.90
C LEU A 49 -1.86 -5.10 -11.86
N PHE A 50 -1.01 -6.03 -11.40
CA PHE A 50 0.25 -6.39 -12.05
C PHE A 50 0.26 -7.79 -12.68
N THR A 51 -0.84 -8.53 -12.63
CA THR A 51 -0.98 -9.77 -13.43
C THR A 51 -0.93 -9.43 -14.92
N ARG A 52 -0.03 -10.08 -15.67
CA ARG A 52 0.11 -9.88 -17.11
C ARG A 52 -0.97 -10.62 -17.89
N GLY A 53 -1.55 -9.94 -18.88
CA GLY A 53 -2.43 -10.56 -19.86
C GLY A 53 -1.65 -11.37 -20.91
N GLN A 54 -2.37 -11.94 -21.87
CA GLN A 54 -1.77 -12.70 -22.99
C GLN A 54 -0.82 -11.86 -23.85
N ASP A 55 -1.06 -10.55 -23.92
CA ASP A 55 -0.23 -9.56 -24.60
C ASP A 55 0.99 -9.10 -23.77
N GLY A 56 1.17 -9.66 -22.57
CA GLY A 56 2.22 -9.30 -21.64
C GLY A 56 1.96 -8.01 -20.86
N HIS A 57 0.90 -7.25 -21.12
CA HIS A 57 0.62 -5.99 -20.41
C HIS A 57 -0.20 -6.22 -19.15
N THR A 58 0.03 -5.40 -18.13
CA THR A 58 -0.75 -5.39 -16.88
C THR A 58 -1.92 -4.39 -16.95
N GLN A 59 -2.84 -4.43 -15.98
CA GLN A 59 -3.93 -3.43 -15.92
C GLN A 59 -3.35 -2.03 -15.67
N TRP A 60 -2.31 -1.97 -14.83
CA TRP A 60 -1.55 -0.75 -14.56
C TRP A 60 -0.93 -0.15 -15.83
N ASP A 61 -0.21 -0.96 -16.62
CA ASP A 61 0.43 -0.50 -17.86
C ASP A 61 -0.60 0.09 -18.83
N ARG A 62 -1.74 -0.59 -18.99
CA ARG A 62 -2.81 -0.16 -19.88
C ARG A 62 -3.40 1.18 -19.47
N VAL A 63 -3.64 1.38 -18.18
CA VAL A 63 -4.16 2.65 -17.65
C VAL A 63 -3.17 3.79 -17.84
N LEU A 64 -1.89 3.57 -17.54
CA LEU A 64 -0.87 4.60 -17.74
C LEU A 64 -0.69 4.94 -19.22
N ASP A 65 -0.64 3.94 -20.10
CA ASP A 65 -0.48 4.18 -21.53
C ASP A 65 -1.71 4.83 -22.15
N LEU A 66 -2.90 4.55 -21.62
CA LEU A 66 -4.13 5.24 -22.01
C LEU A 66 -4.05 6.72 -21.65
N LEU A 67 -3.64 7.08 -20.43
CA LEU A 67 -3.51 8.47 -20.01
C LEU A 67 -2.40 9.24 -20.76
N ARG A 68 -1.33 8.55 -21.18
CA ARG A 68 -0.30 9.14 -22.04
C ARG A 68 -0.82 9.46 -23.44
N ARG A 69 -1.65 8.58 -24.00
CA ARG A 69 -2.20 8.71 -25.36
C ARG A 69 -3.43 9.62 -25.42
N ASP A 70 -4.26 9.58 -24.39
CA ASP A 70 -5.50 10.33 -24.25
C ASP A 70 -5.60 10.89 -22.81
N PRO A 71 -4.96 12.04 -22.53
CA PRO A 71 -5.00 12.68 -21.21
C PRO A 71 -6.41 12.98 -20.70
N ASP A 72 -7.35 13.26 -21.61
CA ASP A 72 -8.74 13.60 -21.26
C ASP A 72 -9.61 12.36 -21.02
N SER A 73 -9.05 11.16 -21.20
CA SER A 73 -9.75 9.89 -21.05
C SER A 73 -10.53 9.80 -19.75
N LYS A 74 -11.77 9.33 -19.88
CA LYS A 74 -12.65 8.95 -18.76
C LYS A 74 -12.58 7.45 -18.47
N ARG A 75 -11.74 6.71 -19.20
CA ARG A 75 -11.73 5.24 -19.25
C ARG A 75 -10.57 4.62 -18.45
N ALA A 76 -9.72 5.43 -17.84
CA ALA A 76 -8.56 5.01 -17.06
C ALA A 76 -8.99 4.43 -15.70
N VAL A 77 -9.51 3.20 -15.70
CA VAL A 77 -10.07 2.51 -14.54
C VAL A 77 -9.29 1.25 -14.24
N LEU A 78 -8.89 1.09 -12.98
CA LEU A 78 -8.41 -0.16 -12.39
C LEU A 78 -9.58 -0.88 -11.72
N GLY A 79 -9.69 -2.20 -11.94
CA GLY A 79 -10.70 -3.06 -11.33
C GLY A 79 -10.07 -4.08 -10.40
N PHE A 80 -10.65 -4.24 -9.20
CA PHE A 80 -10.14 -5.11 -8.14
C PHE A 80 -11.11 -6.26 -7.85
N PHE A 81 -12.35 -5.94 -7.51
CA PHE A 81 -13.39 -6.92 -7.24
C PHE A 81 -13.75 -7.74 -8.48
N ARG A 82 -13.75 -9.07 -8.34
CA ARG A 82 -14.15 -10.01 -9.39
C ARG A 82 -15.46 -10.72 -9.00
N PRO A 83 -16.41 -10.91 -9.93
CA PRO A 83 -17.66 -11.61 -9.64
C PRO A 83 -17.47 -13.01 -9.03
N ASN A 84 -16.40 -13.71 -9.40
CA ASN A 84 -16.11 -15.07 -8.91
C ASN A 84 -15.82 -15.11 -7.39
N GLU A 85 -15.39 -14.01 -6.79
CA GLU A 85 -15.09 -13.97 -5.35
C GLU A 85 -16.33 -14.21 -4.49
N LEU A 86 -17.53 -13.89 -5.00
CA LEU A 86 -18.78 -14.22 -4.31
C LEU A 86 -19.11 -15.70 -4.36
N VAL A 87 -18.77 -16.37 -5.46
CA VAL A 87 -18.95 -17.82 -5.60
C VAL A 87 -18.03 -18.52 -4.60
N GLU A 88 -16.74 -18.15 -4.60
CA GLU A 88 -15.75 -18.70 -3.67
C GLU A 88 -16.11 -18.47 -2.19
N LEU A 89 -16.71 -17.32 -1.87
CA LEU A 89 -17.22 -17.02 -0.53
C LEU A 89 -18.39 -17.92 -0.14
N VAL A 90 -19.38 -18.07 -1.01
CA VAL A 90 -20.59 -18.89 -0.75
C VAL A 90 -20.23 -20.37 -0.61
N GLU A 91 -19.29 -20.84 -1.43
CA GLU A 91 -18.78 -22.21 -1.38
C GLU A 91 -17.79 -22.44 -0.22
N GLN A 92 -17.51 -21.41 0.60
CA GLN A 92 -16.55 -21.44 1.72
C GLN A 92 -15.14 -21.85 1.29
N VAL A 93 -14.79 -21.62 0.02
CA VAL A 93 -13.48 -21.88 -0.56
C VAL A 93 -12.50 -20.77 -0.17
N ASN A 94 -12.98 -19.53 -0.14
CA ASN A 94 -12.14 -18.36 0.09
C ASN A 94 -12.90 -17.28 0.87
N PRO A 95 -12.48 -16.96 2.11
CA PRO A 95 -13.11 -15.90 2.89
C PRO A 95 -12.67 -14.49 2.46
N ASP A 96 -11.63 -14.37 1.63
CA ASP A 96 -11.00 -13.10 1.27
C ASP A 96 -11.60 -12.50 -0.01
N VAL A 97 -12.55 -11.58 0.17
CA VAL A 97 -13.23 -10.86 -0.91
C VAL A 97 -12.74 -9.41 -0.97
N SER A 98 -12.40 -8.94 -2.16
CA SER A 98 -11.94 -7.57 -2.39
C SER A 98 -12.97 -6.54 -1.90
N CYS A 99 -12.50 -5.65 -1.04
CA CYS A 99 -13.26 -4.53 -0.49
C CYS A 99 -13.27 -3.32 -1.43
N THR A 100 -12.20 -3.14 -2.20
CA THR A 100 -12.15 -2.15 -3.29
C THR A 100 -12.82 -2.72 -4.54
N ILE A 101 -13.67 -1.94 -5.19
CA ILE A 101 -14.32 -2.29 -6.45
C ILE A 101 -13.43 -1.84 -7.61
N ALA A 102 -13.15 -0.54 -7.65
CA ALA A 102 -12.43 0.09 -8.74
C ALA A 102 -11.71 1.37 -8.26
N ALA A 103 -10.70 1.78 -9.03
CA ALA A 103 -10.06 3.07 -8.87
C ALA A 103 -9.92 3.74 -10.24
N GLN A 104 -10.44 4.95 -10.40
CA GLN A 104 -10.42 5.71 -11.65
C GLN A 104 -9.42 6.84 -11.56
N PHE A 105 -8.51 6.90 -12.53
CA PHE A 105 -7.61 8.03 -12.73
C PHE A 105 -8.18 9.02 -13.73
N MET A 106 -7.96 10.31 -13.48
CA MET A 106 -8.29 11.40 -14.40
C MET A 106 -7.15 12.40 -14.43
N LEU A 107 -6.55 12.63 -15.59
CA LEU A 107 -5.52 13.65 -15.76
C LEU A 107 -6.15 14.97 -16.19
N ARG A 108 -6.10 16.00 -15.35
CA ARG A 108 -6.69 17.33 -15.63
C ARG A 108 -5.71 18.40 -15.23
N GLU A 109 -5.50 19.39 -16.10
CA GLU A 109 -4.62 20.55 -15.79
C GLU A 109 -3.22 20.12 -15.28
N ASN A 110 -2.64 19.09 -15.90
CA ASN A 110 -1.36 18.50 -15.50
C ASN A 110 -1.31 17.97 -14.06
N ARG A 111 -2.47 17.60 -13.51
CA ARG A 111 -2.66 16.96 -12.22
C ARG A 111 -3.37 15.61 -12.39
N LEU A 112 -2.86 14.58 -11.75
CA LEU A 112 -3.52 13.27 -11.72
C LEU A 112 -4.47 13.20 -10.53
N HIS A 113 -5.76 13.06 -10.81
CA HIS A 113 -6.81 12.84 -9.82
C HIS A 113 -7.12 11.35 -9.72
N LEU A 114 -7.51 10.89 -8.54
CA LEU A 114 -7.90 9.50 -8.29
C LEU A 114 -9.24 9.46 -7.57
N THR A 115 -10.18 8.65 -8.07
CA THR A 115 -11.43 8.33 -7.39
C THR A 115 -11.49 6.84 -7.10
N SER A 116 -11.52 6.46 -5.82
CA SER A 116 -11.65 5.07 -5.37
C SER A 116 -13.09 4.74 -5.01
N TYR A 117 -13.58 3.61 -5.51
CA TYR A 117 -14.89 3.04 -5.20
C TYR A 117 -14.70 1.79 -4.36
N VAL A 118 -15.21 1.83 -3.14
CA VAL A 118 -14.95 0.83 -2.10
C VAL A 118 -16.28 0.38 -1.49
N ARG A 119 -16.51 -0.93 -1.35
CA ARG A 119 -17.74 -1.45 -0.71
C ARG A 119 -17.65 -1.49 0.82
N GLY A 120 -16.45 -1.74 1.36
CA GLY A 120 -16.13 -1.75 2.79
C GLY A 120 -14.69 -1.28 2.98
N ASN A 121 -14.40 -0.49 4.00
CA ASN A 121 -13.22 0.38 4.02
C ASN A 121 -11.87 -0.37 4.08
N ASP A 122 -11.08 -0.27 3.00
CA ASP A 122 -9.62 -0.29 2.99
C ASP A 122 -9.13 0.79 2.00
N ALA A 123 -8.07 1.52 2.36
CA ALA A 123 -7.57 2.65 1.58
C ALA A 123 -6.49 2.21 0.56
N TYR A 124 -6.62 2.64 -0.69
CA TYR A 124 -5.66 2.34 -1.76
C TYR A 124 -4.56 3.40 -1.89
N THR A 125 -3.30 2.98 -2.10
CA THR A 125 -2.08 3.82 -1.99
C THR A 125 -1.28 3.99 -3.30
N GLY A 126 -1.93 3.98 -4.48
CA GLY A 126 -1.22 4.07 -5.78
C GLY A 126 -1.13 5.45 -6.46
N MET A 127 -1.74 6.51 -5.90
CA MET A 127 -1.92 7.79 -6.58
C MET A 127 -0.62 8.56 -6.86
N GLU A 128 0.21 8.74 -5.82
CA GLU A 128 1.48 9.45 -5.94
C GLU A 128 2.41 8.74 -6.93
N PHE A 129 2.45 7.41 -6.86
CA PHE A 129 3.23 6.59 -7.77
C PHE A 129 2.80 6.76 -9.24
N ALA A 130 1.50 6.76 -9.53
CA ALA A 130 0.99 7.02 -10.88
C ALA A 130 1.32 8.42 -11.38
N ALA A 131 1.18 9.45 -10.53
CA ALA A 131 1.48 10.83 -10.90
C ALA A 131 2.95 11.01 -11.28
N THR A 132 3.85 10.42 -10.49
CA THR A 132 5.28 10.42 -10.75
C THR A 132 5.64 9.69 -12.05
N LEU A 133 5.04 8.53 -12.33
CA LEU A 133 5.26 7.78 -13.59
C LEU A 133 4.74 8.48 -14.84
N LEU A 134 3.78 9.39 -14.68
CA LEU A 134 3.26 10.23 -15.76
C LEU A 134 4.01 11.57 -15.86
N GLY A 135 4.85 11.92 -14.89
CA GLY A 135 5.54 13.20 -14.84
C GLY A 135 4.61 14.38 -14.54
N VAL A 136 3.53 14.15 -13.80
CA VAL A 136 2.47 15.14 -13.52
C VAL A 136 2.34 15.37 -12.01
N GLN A 137 1.65 16.45 -11.63
CA GLN A 137 1.42 16.74 -10.21
C GLN A 137 0.33 15.84 -9.61
N VAL A 138 0.37 15.63 -8.30
CA VAL A 138 -0.73 14.98 -7.58
C VAL A 138 -1.93 15.94 -7.53
N GLY A 139 -3.10 15.45 -7.93
CA GLY A 139 -4.38 16.16 -7.88
C GLY A 139 -5.19 15.79 -6.63
N HIS A 140 -6.51 15.71 -6.81
CA HIS A 140 -7.43 15.33 -5.73
C HIS A 140 -7.60 13.81 -5.62
N TYR A 141 -7.67 13.34 -4.37
CA TYR A 141 -8.12 11.99 -4.03
C TYR A 141 -9.57 12.03 -3.55
N THR A 142 -10.45 11.28 -4.20
CA THR A 142 -11.85 11.11 -3.82
C THR A 142 -12.08 9.67 -3.40
N HIS A 143 -12.73 9.48 -2.25
CA HIS A 143 -12.99 8.17 -1.68
C HIS A 143 -14.49 7.94 -1.49
N HIS A 144 -15.07 7.06 -2.30
CA HIS A 144 -16.47 6.68 -2.21
C HIS A 144 -16.59 5.32 -1.52
N VAL A 145 -17.31 5.28 -0.40
CA VAL A 145 -17.53 4.07 0.38
C VAL A 145 -19.02 3.74 0.42
N GLY A 146 -19.37 2.50 0.07
CA GLY A 146 -20.75 2.00 0.17
C GLY A 146 -21.18 1.82 1.64
N SER A 147 -20.42 1.04 2.41
CA SER A 147 -20.65 0.86 3.84
C SER A 147 -19.43 1.31 4.66
N MET A 148 -19.59 2.41 5.40
CA MET A 148 -18.59 2.89 6.36
C MET A 148 -19.08 2.58 7.77
N HIS A 149 -18.31 1.77 8.51
CA HIS A 149 -18.71 1.29 9.82
C HIS A 149 -17.53 1.20 10.78
N VAL A 150 -17.85 1.17 12.08
CA VAL A 150 -16.90 0.87 13.16
C VAL A 150 -17.40 -0.39 13.85
N ASN A 151 -16.56 -1.41 13.94
CA ASN A 151 -16.92 -2.63 14.66
C ASN A 151 -16.98 -2.36 16.17
N GLU A 152 -17.91 -3.00 16.87
CA GLU A 152 -18.12 -2.81 18.31
C GLU A 152 -16.84 -2.96 19.17
N PRO A 153 -15.95 -3.94 18.90
CA PRO A 153 -14.70 -4.06 19.65
C PRO A 153 -13.81 -2.81 19.58
N HIS A 154 -13.96 -1.98 18.54
CA HIS A 154 -13.17 -0.77 18.34
C HIS A 154 -13.78 0.49 18.94
N TYR A 155 -15.00 0.44 19.50
CA TYR A 155 -15.67 1.63 20.05
C TYR A 155 -14.84 2.35 21.12
N LYS A 156 -14.19 1.61 22.02
CA LYS A 156 -13.33 2.22 23.05
C LYS A 156 -12.16 2.99 22.45
N SER A 157 -11.50 2.40 21.45
CA SER A 157 -10.36 3.02 20.76
C SER A 157 -10.78 4.25 19.96
N VAL A 158 -11.91 4.17 19.24
CA VAL A 158 -12.46 5.31 18.48
C VAL A 158 -12.82 6.46 19.43
N ARG A 159 -13.50 6.19 20.55
CA ARG A 159 -13.80 7.21 21.56
C ARG A 159 -12.54 7.87 22.11
N ARG A 160 -11.47 7.10 22.34
CA ARG A 160 -10.18 7.65 22.79
C ARG A 160 -9.62 8.65 21.77
N VAL A 161 -9.58 8.30 20.49
CA VAL A 161 -9.09 9.18 19.42
C VAL A 161 -9.95 10.44 19.28
N LEU A 162 -11.28 10.30 19.35
CA LEU A 162 -12.20 11.45 19.29
C LEU A 162 -12.05 12.37 20.52
N ASN A 163 -11.73 11.84 21.68
CA ASN A 163 -11.49 12.66 22.87
C ASN A 163 -10.13 13.36 22.84
N GLU A 164 -9.11 12.74 22.25
CA GLU A 164 -7.77 13.31 22.12
C GLU A 164 -7.79 14.65 21.37
N VAL A 165 -8.51 14.71 20.25
CA VAL A 165 -8.60 15.94 19.43
C VAL A 165 -9.38 17.07 20.13
N ASN A 166 -10.14 16.76 21.18
CA ASN A 166 -10.93 17.72 21.95
C ASN A 166 -10.22 18.20 23.23
N GLN A 167 -8.99 17.74 23.50
CA GLN A 167 -8.22 18.24 24.63
C GLN A 167 -7.70 19.66 24.33
N GLU A 168 -7.73 20.55 25.33
CA GLU A 168 -7.32 21.96 25.17
C GLU A 168 -5.87 22.11 24.69
N ASP A 169 -4.99 21.22 25.13
CA ASP A 169 -3.57 21.20 24.76
C ASP A 169 -3.27 20.39 23.50
N TYR A 170 -4.29 19.85 22.80
CA TYR A 170 -4.06 19.07 21.59
C TYR A 170 -3.41 19.93 20.51
N ARG A 171 -2.29 19.43 19.99
CA ARG A 171 -1.60 19.98 18.83
C ARG A 171 -1.51 18.87 17.80
N ARG A 172 -2.18 19.05 16.66
CA ARG A 172 -2.07 18.11 15.54
C ARG A 172 -0.60 18.03 15.12
N PRO A 173 0.04 16.85 15.20
CA PRO A 173 1.39 16.69 14.71
C PRO A 173 1.41 17.01 13.21
N THR A 174 2.26 17.94 12.82
CA THR A 174 2.48 18.27 11.41
C THR A 174 3.85 17.75 11.02
N PHE A 175 3.86 16.87 10.04
CA PHE A 175 5.08 16.38 9.42
C PHE A 175 5.04 16.81 7.96
N THR A 176 6.18 17.24 7.44
CA THR A 176 6.31 17.41 5.99
C THR A 176 6.43 16.01 5.40
N PRO A 177 5.45 15.52 4.62
CA PRO A 177 5.57 14.20 4.03
C PRO A 177 6.75 14.20 3.06
N PRO A 178 7.62 13.17 3.09
CA PRO A 178 8.68 13.05 2.11
C PRO A 178 8.05 12.87 0.73
N VAL A 179 8.57 13.60 -0.26
CA VAL A 179 8.08 13.53 -1.64
C VAL A 179 8.78 12.36 -2.33
N MET A 180 8.00 11.51 -2.98
CA MET A 180 8.57 10.45 -3.82
C MET A 180 9.48 11.10 -4.89
N PRO A 181 10.71 10.60 -5.15
CA PRO A 181 11.61 11.12 -6.21
C PRO A 181 10.95 11.17 -7.62
N THR A 182 11.68 11.49 -8.70
CA THR A 182 11.13 11.43 -10.09
C THR A 182 11.80 10.39 -11.01
N SER A 183 12.84 9.67 -10.56
CA SER A 183 13.68 8.79 -11.40
C SER A 183 13.68 7.31 -10.99
N SER A 184 13.84 6.41 -11.98
CA SER A 184 14.29 5.00 -11.83
C SER A 184 13.52 4.05 -10.88
N TRP A 185 12.20 4.23 -10.84
CA TRP A 185 11.23 3.55 -9.96
C TRP A 185 11.38 2.07 -9.74
N TRP A 186 11.20 1.29 -10.80
CA TRP A 186 11.08 -0.15 -10.63
C TRP A 186 12.37 -0.78 -10.13
N HIS A 187 13.52 -0.18 -10.49
CA HIS A 187 14.81 -0.59 -9.94
C HIS A 187 14.89 -0.28 -8.44
N GLU A 188 14.51 0.93 -8.04
CA GLU A 188 14.54 1.37 -6.64
C GLU A 188 13.55 0.58 -5.77
N VAL A 189 12.30 0.39 -6.21
CA VAL A 189 11.29 -0.43 -5.52
C VAL A 189 11.79 -1.86 -5.35
N ARG A 190 12.39 -2.47 -6.39
CA ARG A 190 12.97 -3.81 -6.29
C ARG A 190 14.14 -3.86 -5.31
N ALA A 191 15.00 -2.84 -5.30
CA ALA A 191 16.10 -2.76 -4.35
C ALA A 191 15.59 -2.63 -2.91
N VAL A 192 14.57 -1.82 -2.68
CA VAL A 192 13.90 -1.67 -1.38
C VAL A 192 13.26 -2.97 -0.94
N LEU A 193 12.52 -3.67 -1.81
CA LEU A 193 11.92 -4.97 -1.50
C LEU A 193 12.96 -6.04 -1.16
N LYS A 194 14.12 -6.03 -1.82
CA LYS A 194 15.22 -6.95 -1.49
C LYS A 194 15.76 -6.70 -0.07
N GLN A 195 15.92 -5.42 0.30
CA GLN A 195 16.37 -5.06 1.66
C GLN A 195 15.27 -5.32 2.70
N GLU A 196 14.01 -5.04 2.37
CA GLU A 196 12.85 -5.38 3.21
C GLU A 196 12.83 -6.86 3.54
N GLU A 197 12.99 -7.73 2.54
CA GLU A 197 12.97 -9.18 2.75
C GLU A 197 14.11 -9.63 3.65
N ALA A 198 15.31 -9.10 3.43
CA ALA A 198 16.47 -9.40 4.25
C ALA A 198 16.30 -8.91 5.69
N LEU A 199 15.66 -7.75 5.90
CA LEU A 199 15.33 -7.24 7.23
C LEU A 199 14.25 -8.09 7.90
N ARG A 200 13.13 -8.36 7.20
CA ARG A 200 12.00 -9.15 7.73
C ARG A 200 12.43 -10.55 8.15
N THR A 201 13.32 -11.19 7.39
CA THR A 201 13.90 -12.51 7.70
C THR A 201 15.08 -12.46 8.67
N ASN A 202 15.41 -11.26 9.19
CA ASN A 202 16.52 -11.03 10.11
C ASN A 202 17.90 -11.46 9.56
N ALA A 203 18.04 -11.53 8.24
CA ALA A 203 19.28 -11.89 7.56
C ALA A 203 20.29 -10.73 7.51
N VAL A 204 19.79 -9.49 7.56
CA VAL A 204 20.62 -8.28 7.64
C VAL A 204 20.09 -7.35 8.72
N GLN A 205 20.96 -6.43 9.13
CA GLN A 205 20.63 -5.29 9.97
C GLN A 205 21.17 -4.04 9.31
N HIS A 206 20.47 -2.94 9.48
CA HIS A 206 20.88 -1.67 8.91
C HIS A 206 21.27 -0.66 9.99
N THR A 207 22.43 -0.03 9.78
CA THR A 207 22.79 1.24 10.41
C THR A 207 22.47 2.42 9.50
N SER A 208 22.44 3.62 10.07
CA SER A 208 22.32 4.87 9.28
C SER A 208 23.39 4.97 8.19
N ALA A 209 24.61 4.48 8.45
CA ALA A 209 25.70 4.44 7.48
C ALA A 209 25.46 3.41 6.38
N SER A 210 25.00 2.20 6.74
CA SER A 210 24.73 1.13 5.77
C SER A 210 23.59 1.46 4.82
N VAL A 211 22.54 2.16 5.30
CA VAL A 211 21.43 2.61 4.46
C VAL A 211 21.90 3.65 3.45
N LYS A 212 22.75 4.60 3.87
CA LYS A 212 23.37 5.57 2.95
C LYS A 212 24.22 4.88 1.88
N ALA A 213 24.92 3.81 2.25
CA ALA A 213 25.75 3.04 1.32
C ALA A 213 24.94 2.29 0.24
N THR A 214 23.61 2.15 0.38
CA THR A 214 22.74 1.57 -0.67
C THR A 214 22.68 2.43 -1.93
N GLY A 215 22.99 3.73 -1.83
CA GLY A 215 22.87 4.68 -2.95
C GLY A 215 21.43 5.03 -3.35
N LEU A 216 20.42 4.52 -2.64
CA LEU A 216 19.02 4.84 -2.90
C LEU A 216 18.72 6.30 -2.55
N PRO A 217 17.74 6.95 -3.20
CA PRO A 217 17.24 8.26 -2.78
C PRO A 217 16.84 8.32 -1.30
N SER A 218 16.95 9.49 -0.68
CA SER A 218 16.65 9.71 0.74
C SER A 218 15.24 9.24 1.15
N TYR A 219 14.26 9.38 0.26
CA TYR A 219 12.91 8.85 0.43
C TYR A 219 12.92 7.34 0.76
N TRP A 220 13.61 6.54 -0.07
CA TRP A 220 13.70 5.09 0.11
C TRP A 220 14.57 4.70 1.29
N GLN A 221 15.63 5.47 1.56
CA GLN A 221 16.45 5.29 2.75
C GLN A 221 15.63 5.41 4.04
N GLN A 222 14.72 6.39 4.12
CA GLN A 222 13.82 6.53 5.27
C GLN A 222 12.90 5.32 5.44
N ILE A 223 12.37 4.78 4.34
CA ILE A 223 11.54 3.57 4.38
C ILE A 223 12.34 2.37 4.93
N LEU A 224 13.60 2.20 4.50
CA LEU A 224 14.46 1.13 5.02
C LEU A 224 14.74 1.29 6.52
N LEU A 225 14.94 2.51 7.01
CA LEU A 225 15.11 2.77 8.44
C LEU A 225 13.86 2.45 9.25
N VAL A 226 12.67 2.69 8.70
CA VAL A 226 11.40 2.29 9.33
C VAL A 226 11.29 0.77 9.42
N PHE A 227 11.70 0.02 8.38
CA PHE A 227 11.72 -1.45 8.43
C PHE A 227 12.78 -2.00 9.37
N GLU A 228 13.96 -1.39 9.45
CA GLU A 228 14.99 -1.77 10.42
C GLU A 228 14.49 -1.56 11.86
N ALA A 229 13.86 -0.42 12.16
CA ALA A 229 13.27 -0.18 13.48
C ALA A 229 12.23 -1.26 13.82
N TYR A 230 11.42 -1.69 12.85
CA TYR A 230 10.47 -2.78 13.05
C TYR A 230 11.14 -4.14 13.22
N ARG A 231 12.24 -4.42 12.50
CA ARG A 231 13.06 -5.61 12.70
C ARG A 231 13.58 -5.68 14.14
N GLN A 232 14.09 -4.58 14.69
CA GLN A 232 14.54 -4.52 16.09
C GLN A 232 13.41 -4.89 17.05
N ILE A 233 12.20 -4.35 16.85
CA ILE A 233 11.02 -4.69 17.66
C ILE A 233 10.67 -6.19 17.60
N LYS A 234 10.85 -6.83 16.44
CA LYS A 234 10.42 -8.21 16.22
C LYS A 234 11.45 -9.28 16.55
N HIS A 235 12.73 -8.95 16.38
CA HIS A 235 13.82 -9.93 16.41
C HIS A 235 14.84 -9.65 17.52
N THR A 236 14.64 -8.62 18.34
CA THR A 236 15.54 -8.30 19.45
C THR A 236 14.77 -7.89 20.70
N ASP A 237 15.32 -8.19 21.88
CA ASP A 237 14.78 -7.75 23.17
C ASP A 237 15.42 -6.42 23.66
N GLN A 238 16.27 -5.81 22.84
CA GLN A 238 16.98 -4.57 23.17
C GLN A 238 16.15 -3.35 22.77
N PRO A 239 16.34 -2.19 23.43
CA PRO A 239 15.74 -0.94 22.98
C PRO A 239 16.13 -0.62 21.53
N ILE A 240 15.23 0.01 20.78
CA ILE A 240 15.50 0.42 19.40
C ILE A 240 16.63 1.45 19.40
N THR A 241 17.67 1.22 18.59
CA THR A 241 18.82 2.12 18.43
C THR A 241 18.98 2.58 17.00
N SER A 242 19.53 3.78 16.82
CA SER A 242 19.78 4.42 15.53
C SER A 242 21.22 4.27 15.00
N ASN A 243 21.99 3.35 15.61
CA ASN A 243 23.43 3.16 15.35
C ASN A 243 23.76 3.07 13.86
#